data_AF-A0A2S9KE75-F1
#
_entry.id   AF-A0A2S9KE75-F1
#
_cell.length_a   1.000
_cell.length_b   1.000
_cell.length_c   1.000
_cell.angle_alpha   90.00
_cell.angle_beta   90.00
_cell.angle_gamma   90.00
#
_symmetry.space_group_name_H-M   'P 1'
#
loop_
_entity.id
_entity.type
_entity.pdbx_description
1 polymer ?
#
loop_
_entity_poly.entity_id
_entity_poly.type
_entity_poly.pdbx_seq_one_letter_code
_entity_poly.pdbx_strand_id
1 'polypeptide(L)'
;MCSMKDAETIKSLGGPTAVARLLGLEMPDGSRRVHNWIKRGIPAAIKVKHPEIFLKAYDHPSAFSDVMPLHPTPAGSDIETAAAGKGA
;
A
#
# COMPACT_ATOMS: atom_id res chain seq x y z
N MET A 1 13.79 9.48 15.71
CA MET A 1 13.51 8.05 15.48
C MET A 1 13.97 7.70 14.07
N CYS A 2 15.12 7.04 13.93
CA CYS A 2 15.58 6.54 12.62
C CYS A 2 14.69 5.38 12.21
N SER A 3 13.89 5.55 11.16
CA SER A 3 12.99 4.52 10.66
C SER A 3 13.83 3.43 10.01
N MET A 4 13.95 2.26 10.66
CA MET A 4 14.68 1.09 10.10
C MET A 4 14.25 0.74 8.66
N LYS A 5 13.07 1.19 8.24
CA LYS A 5 12.51 1.00 6.89
C LYS A 5 13.29 1.67 5.76
N ASP A 6 13.95 2.82 5.98
CA ASP A 6 14.53 3.58 4.86
C ASP A 6 15.77 2.88 4.27
N ALA A 7 16.64 2.33 5.14
CA ALA A 7 17.82 1.56 4.73
C ALA A 7 17.44 0.27 3.98
N GLU A 8 16.44 -0.45 4.50
CA GLU A 8 15.91 -1.67 3.88
C GLU A 8 15.23 -1.35 2.54
N THR A 9 14.49 -0.24 2.46
CA THR A 9 13.89 0.22 1.20
C THR A 9 14.97 0.49 0.16
N ILE A 10 16.05 1.20 0.52
CA ILE A 10 17.18 1.45 -0.40
C ILE A 10 17.83 0.13 -0.84
N LYS A 11 17.99 -0.83 0.06
CA LYS A 11 18.54 -2.15 -0.27
C LYS A 11 17.64 -2.93 -1.23
N SER A 12 16.32 -2.94 -1.00
CA SER A 12 15.33 -3.60 -1.86
C SER A 12 15.21 -2.95 -3.24
N LEU A 13 15.46 -1.65 -3.35
CA LEU A 13 15.52 -0.91 -4.62
C LEU A 13 16.82 -1.17 -5.42
N GLY A 14 17.70 -2.08 -4.97
CA GLY A 14 18.96 -2.41 -5.64
C GLY A 14 20.18 -1.64 -5.11
N GLY A 15 20.06 -0.97 -3.97
CA GLY A 15 21.14 -0.29 -3.29
C GLY A 15 21.33 1.18 -3.68
N PRO A 16 22.30 1.88 -3.06
CA PRO A 16 22.44 3.33 -3.16
C PRO A 16 22.72 3.83 -4.58
N THR A 17 23.48 3.07 -5.37
CA THR A 17 23.80 3.42 -6.76
C THR A 17 22.58 3.27 -7.68
N ALA A 18 21.78 2.21 -7.50
CA ALA A 18 20.56 2.02 -8.28
C ALA A 18 19.53 3.11 -7.96
N VAL A 19 19.34 3.41 -6.67
CA VAL A 19 18.45 4.49 -6.22
C VAL A 19 18.91 5.86 -6.75
N ALA A 20 20.21 6.16 -6.74
CA ALA A 20 20.72 7.41 -7.29
C ALA A 20 20.42 7.55 -8.80
N ARG A 21 20.52 6.45 -9.55
CA ARG A 21 20.17 6.42 -10.99
C ARG A 21 18.67 6.58 -11.22
N LEU A 22 17.84 5.92 -10.41
CA LEU A 22 16.38 6.06 -10.46
C LEU A 22 15.93 7.50 -10.19
N LEU A 23 16.65 8.20 -9.31
CA LEU A 23 16.40 9.60 -8.99
C LEU A 23 17.02 10.59 -9.99
N GLY A 24 17.77 10.10 -10.99
CA GLY A 24 18.49 10.96 -11.94
C GLY A 24 19.57 11.83 -11.30
N LEU A 25 20.14 11.41 -10.16
CA LEU A 25 21.20 12.16 -9.49
C LEU A 25 22.53 11.98 -10.23
N GLU A 26 23.28 13.07 -10.38
CA GLU A 26 24.63 13.01 -10.95
C GLU A 26 25.56 12.14 -10.11
N MET A 27 26.24 11.21 -10.78
CA MET A 27 27.26 10.39 -10.15
C MET A 27 28.61 11.11 -10.18
N PRO A 28 29.45 11.00 -9.14
CA PRO A 28 29.31 10.10 -7.98
C PRO A 28 28.55 10.68 -6.78
N ASP A 29 28.29 11.99 -6.74
CA ASP A 29 27.69 12.66 -5.58
C ASP A 29 26.30 12.12 -5.19
N GLY A 30 25.51 11.70 -6.17
CA GLY A 30 24.22 11.06 -5.97
C GLY A 30 24.30 9.80 -5.10
N SER A 31 25.23 8.89 -5.42
CA SER A 31 25.41 7.65 -4.65
C SER A 31 25.88 7.94 -3.22
N ARG A 32 26.78 8.92 -3.05
CA ARG A 32 27.26 9.36 -1.74
C ARG A 32 26.15 9.97 -0.88
N ARG A 33 25.23 10.69 -1.53
CA ARG A 33 24.04 11.26 -0.89
C ARG A 33 23.07 10.19 -0.42
N VAL A 34 22.78 9.19 -1.27
CA VAL A 34 21.93 8.05 -0.88
C VAL A 34 22.59 7.22 0.24
N HIS A 35 23.91 7.04 0.21
CA HIS A 35 24.63 6.38 1.30
C HIS A 35 24.46 7.11 2.65
N ASN A 36 24.40 8.44 2.65
CA ASN A 36 24.09 9.21 3.85
C ASN A 36 22.65 9.01 4.32
N TRP A 37 21.69 8.80 3.42
CA TRP A 37 20.28 8.52 3.78
C TRP A 37 20.10 7.19 4.48
N ILE A 38 20.95 6.19 4.20
CA ILE A 38 20.93 4.91 4.92
C ILE A 38 21.17 5.13 6.42
N LYS A 39 22.07 6.05 6.77
CA LYS A 39 22.42 6.35 8.18
C LYS A 39 21.50 7.39 8.82
N ARG A 40 21.03 8.38 8.05
CA ARG A 40 20.27 9.54 8.55
C ARG A 40 18.75 9.46 8.33
N GLY A 41 18.30 8.57 7.46
CA GLY A 41 16.93 8.56 6.91
C GLY A 41 16.82 9.28 5.57
N ILE A 42 15.84 8.88 4.75
CA ILE A 42 15.55 9.53 3.48
C ILE A 42 14.80 10.85 3.75
N PRO A 43 15.22 11.99 3.15
CA PRO A 43 14.52 13.26 3.32
C PRO A 43 13.06 13.15 2.88
N ALA A 44 12.13 13.67 3.70
CA ALA A 44 10.71 13.65 3.38
C ALA A 44 10.39 14.31 2.03
N ALA A 45 11.09 15.40 1.69
CA ALA A 45 10.95 16.07 0.39
C ALA A 45 11.25 15.15 -0.81
N ILE A 46 12.23 14.25 -0.69
CA ILE A 46 12.56 13.27 -1.75
C ILE A 46 11.47 12.21 -1.85
N LYS A 47 10.94 11.74 -0.70
CA LYS A 47 9.86 10.74 -0.67
C LYS A 47 8.58 11.27 -1.31
N VAL A 48 8.25 12.55 -1.07
CA VAL A 48 7.09 13.23 -1.67
C VAL A 48 7.31 13.56 -3.14
N LYS A 49 8.53 13.85 -3.56
CA LYS A 49 8.86 14.11 -4.97
C LYS A 49 8.86 12.83 -5.82
N HIS A 50 9.18 11.70 -5.20
CA HIS A 50 9.25 10.39 -5.84
C HIS A 50 8.36 9.35 -5.14
N PRO A 51 7.04 9.59 -5.07
CA PRO A 51 6.11 8.66 -4.43
C PRO A 51 6.07 7.31 -5.15
N GLU A 52 6.28 7.28 -6.46
CA GLU A 52 6.35 6.05 -7.25
C GLU A 52 7.49 5.11 -6.83
N ILE A 53 8.57 5.66 -6.25
CA ILE A 53 9.74 4.90 -5.82
C ILE A 53 9.63 4.50 -4.34
N PHE A 54 9.23 5.44 -3.48
CA PHE A 54 9.29 5.26 -2.01
C PHE A 54 7.94 5.01 -1.33
N LEU A 55 6.82 5.33 -1.97
CA LEU A 55 5.45 5.25 -1.41
C LEU A 55 4.61 4.16 -2.09
N LYS A 56 5.24 3.19 -2.77
CA LYS A 56 4.56 2.01 -3.32
C LYS A 56 4.13 1.06 -2.18
N ALA A 57 3.21 1.52 -1.36
CA ALA A 57 2.65 0.83 -0.21
C ALA A 57 1.12 0.79 -0.25
N TYR A 58 0.52 0.80 -1.45
CA TYR A 58 -0.88 0.40 -1.65
C TYR A 58 -1.06 -0.22 -3.04
N ASP A 59 -0.24 -1.22 -3.37
CA ASP A 59 -0.79 -2.29 -4.20
C ASP A 59 -1.82 -2.97 -3.32
N HIS A 60 -3.08 -2.68 -3.60
CA HIS A 60 -4.19 -3.43 -3.08
C HIS A 60 -4.35 -4.61 -4.04
N PRO A 61 -3.81 -5.81 -3.74
CA PRO A 61 -4.65 -6.96 -4.01
C PRO A 61 -5.83 -6.76 -3.04
N SER A 62 -6.98 -6.30 -3.51
CA SER A 62 -8.00 -7.22 -4.00
C SER A 62 -8.15 -8.47 -3.10
N ALA A 63 -8.04 -8.28 -1.79
CA ALA A 63 -8.32 -9.28 -0.76
C ALA A 63 -9.04 -8.68 0.46
N PHE A 64 -9.76 -7.55 0.28
CA PHE A 64 -11.09 -7.48 0.89
C PHE A 64 -12.05 -8.30 0.01
N SER A 65 -11.71 -9.57 -0.15
CA SER A 65 -12.68 -10.61 -0.39
C SER A 65 -13.24 -10.93 1.00
N ASP A 66 -14.51 -10.61 1.20
CA ASP A 66 -15.49 -11.67 1.42
C ASP A 66 -15.26 -12.63 2.61
N VAL A 67 -14.87 -12.13 3.77
CA VAL A 67 -15.17 -12.84 5.03
C VAL A 67 -15.36 -11.86 6.18
N MET A 68 -16.62 -11.58 6.52
CA MET A 68 -16.98 -11.51 7.93
C MET A 68 -18.27 -12.32 8.18
N PRO A 69 -18.28 -13.21 9.19
CA PRO A 69 -19.31 -14.22 9.40
C PRO A 69 -20.49 -13.66 10.22
N LEU A 70 -21.70 -14.06 9.83
CA LEU A 70 -22.94 -14.07 10.64
C LEU A 70 -23.18 -12.86 11.55
N HIS A 71 -23.86 -11.84 11.01
CA HIS A 71 -24.82 -11.12 11.85
C HIS A 71 -26.10 -11.97 11.86
N PRO A 72 -26.59 -12.48 13.01
CA PRO A 72 -27.93 -13.03 13.05
C PRO A 72 -28.90 -11.88 12.75
N THR A 73 -29.60 -11.95 11.63
CA THR A 73 -30.77 -11.08 11.43
C THR A 73 -31.73 -11.36 12.58
N PRO A 74 -32.04 -10.38 13.45
CA PRO A 74 -33.11 -10.56 14.41
C PRO A 74 -34.43 -10.75 13.65
N ALA A 75 -35.24 -11.66 14.18
CA ALA A 75 -36.54 -12.04 13.71
C ALA A 75 -37.46 -10.87 13.34
N GLY A 76 -38.34 -11.10 12.37
CA GLY A 76 -39.62 -10.42 12.26
C GLY A 76 -39.85 -9.68 10.93
N SER A 77 -40.55 -10.32 10.00
CA SER A 77 -41.62 -9.68 9.22
C SER A 77 -42.42 -10.76 8.51
N ASP A 78 -43.38 -11.32 9.26
CA ASP A 78 -44.66 -11.74 8.70
C ASP A 78 -45.28 -10.55 7.96
N ILE A 79 -45.39 -10.65 6.65
CA ILE A 79 -46.38 -9.93 5.86
C ILE A 79 -46.84 -10.85 4.72
N GLU A 80 -47.87 -11.63 5.07
CA GLU A 80 -49.12 -11.81 4.33
C GLU A 80 -49.16 -11.23 2.90
N THR A 81 -49.45 -12.08 1.91
CA THR A 81 -50.34 -11.73 0.79
C THR A 81 -50.90 -12.99 0.12
N ALA A 82 -52.21 -12.96 -0.03
CA ALA A 82 -53.10 -14.03 -0.44
C ALA A 82 -53.21 -14.22 -1.97
N ALA A 83 -53.81 -15.38 -2.30
CA ALA A 83 -54.71 -15.64 -3.43
C ALA A 83 -54.14 -15.77 -4.85
N ALA A 84 -54.32 -16.96 -5.45
CA ALA A 84 -55.28 -17.17 -6.54
C ALA A 84 -55.26 -18.64 -7.00
N GLY A 85 -56.43 -19.28 -6.97
CA GLY A 85 -56.60 -20.66 -7.41
C GLY A 85 -56.60 -20.81 -8.93
N LYS A 86 -56.43 -22.06 -9.37
CA LYS A 86 -56.98 -22.55 -10.63
C LYS A 86 -57.49 -23.97 -10.43
N GLY A 87 -58.80 -24.12 -10.57
CA GLY A 87 -59.40 -25.38 -10.97
C GLY A 87 -59.41 -25.48 -12.50
N ALA A 88 -59.27 -26.71 -12.99
CA ALA A 88 -60.01 -27.31 -14.09
C ALA A 88 -59.60 -28.79 -14.15
#